data_AF-A0A3D3RP34-F1
#
_entry.id   AF-A0A3D3RP34-F1
#
_cell.length_a   1.000
_cell.length_b   1.000
_cell.length_c   1.000
_cell.angle_alpha   90.00
_cell.angle_beta   90.00
_cell.angle_gamma   90.00
#
_symmetry.space_group_name_H-M   'P 1'
#
loop_
_entity.id
_entity.type
_entity.pdbx_description
1 polymer ?
#
loop_
_entity_poly.entity_id
_entity_poly.type
_entity_poly.pdbx_seq_one_letter_code
_entity_poly.pdbx_strand_id
1 'polypeptide(L)'
;MNQTERRKFLIKKLLLEEPNVRNIEIPTDPEQQKLLLRAMMNLRLPKEIDEKFLTIQDEYLKNEIAQKGITDIKELSPIAEGIYLWQGDITTLNCDAIVNAANSGMTGCYVPNHRCIDNCIHTFSGIQLRNFCAKLMEKQGYEEPTGTAKITPAFNLPCNYILHTVG
;
A
#
# COMPACT_ATOMS: atom_id res chain seq x y z
N MET A 1 -10.52 -18.83 2.09
CA MET A 1 -9.08 -19.12 1.84
C MET A 1 -8.30 -18.79 3.09
N ASN A 2 -7.30 -19.58 3.46
CA ASN A 2 -6.36 -19.20 4.51
C ASN A 2 -5.32 -18.19 3.98
N GLN A 3 -4.53 -17.60 4.87
CA GLN A 3 -3.59 -16.53 4.53
C GLN A 3 -2.53 -16.95 3.49
N THR A 4 -2.05 -18.19 3.57
CA THR A 4 -1.10 -18.75 2.61
C THR A 4 -1.73 -18.95 1.23
N GLU A 5 -2.96 -19.45 1.17
CA GLU A 5 -3.71 -19.61 -0.08
C GLU A 5 -3.98 -18.26 -0.74
N ARG A 6 -4.38 -17.24 0.03
CA ARG A 6 -4.57 -15.87 -0.47
C ARG A 6 -3.28 -15.33 -1.08
N ARG A 7 -2.17 -15.40 -0.34
CA ARG A 7 -0.85 -14.94 -0.82
C ARG A 7 -0.45 -15.62 -2.12
N LYS A 8 -0.54 -16.96 -2.19
CA LYS A 8 -0.22 -17.72 -3.42
C LYS A 8 -1.14 -17.36 -4.58
N PHE A 9 -2.43 -17.15 -4.33
CA PHE A 9 -3.37 -16.71 -5.36
C PHE A 9 -2.98 -15.34 -5.93
N LEU A 10 -2.71 -14.36 -5.06
CA LEU A 10 -2.33 -13.00 -5.47
C LEU A 10 -1.05 -13.00 -6.30
N ILE A 11 -0.02 -13.73 -5.85
CA ILE A 11 1.24 -13.89 -6.61
C ILE A 11 0.97 -14.49 -7.99
N LYS A 12 0.24 -15.61 -8.07
CA LYS A 12 -0.08 -16.26 -9.36
C LYS A 12 -0.78 -15.29 -10.32
N LYS A 13 -1.74 -14.51 -9.83
CA LYS A 13 -2.47 -13.55 -10.66
C LYS A 13 -1.56 -12.43 -11.17
N LEU A 14 -0.69 -11.88 -10.32
CA LEU A 14 0.24 -10.82 -10.73
C LEU A 14 1.32 -11.33 -11.70
N LEU A 15 1.79 -12.57 -11.54
CA LEU A 15 2.75 -13.17 -12.48
C LEU A 15 2.11 -13.37 -13.87
N LEU A 16 0.84 -13.79 -13.92
CA LEU A 16 0.11 -13.93 -15.20
C LEU A 16 -0.10 -12.58 -15.91
N GLU A 17 -0.09 -11.48 -15.17
CA GLU A 17 -0.28 -10.13 -15.68
C GLU A 17 1.00 -9.51 -16.30
N GLU A 18 2.19 -10.04 -16.01
CA GLU A 18 3.48 -9.49 -16.45
C GLU A 18 4.28 -10.52 -17.26
N PRO A 19 4.28 -10.43 -18.61
CA PRO A 19 4.91 -11.40 -19.49
C PRO A 19 6.38 -11.68 -19.18
N ASN A 20 7.13 -10.67 -18.72
CA ASN A 20 8.55 -10.78 -18.47
C ASN A 20 8.88 -11.62 -17.23
N VAL A 21 7.93 -11.79 -16.30
CA VAL A 21 8.16 -12.52 -15.04
C VAL A 21 7.16 -13.65 -14.82
N ARG A 22 6.26 -13.92 -15.77
CA ARG A 22 5.22 -14.98 -15.67
C ARG A 22 5.73 -16.38 -15.34
N ASN A 23 6.99 -16.66 -15.66
CA ASN A 23 7.65 -17.96 -15.47
C ASN A 23 8.42 -18.06 -14.14
N ILE A 24 8.42 -17.02 -13.30
CA ILE A 24 9.06 -17.09 -11.98
C ILE A 24 8.32 -18.13 -11.13
N GLU A 25 9.06 -19.08 -10.58
CA GLU A 25 8.52 -20.04 -9.63
C GLU A 25 8.21 -19.37 -8.29
N ILE A 26 7.06 -19.72 -7.71
CA ILE A 26 6.65 -19.19 -6.40
C ILE A 26 7.47 -19.94 -5.33
N PRO A 27 8.29 -19.24 -4.52
CA PRO A 27 9.10 -19.87 -3.49
C PRO A 27 8.25 -20.67 -2.50
N THR A 28 8.83 -21.71 -1.90
CA THR A 28 8.16 -22.48 -0.84
C THR A 28 8.13 -21.71 0.48
N ASP A 29 9.18 -20.93 0.75
CA ASP A 29 9.35 -20.12 1.96
C ASP A 29 8.31 -18.97 2.06
N PRO A 30 7.59 -18.84 3.19
CA PRO A 30 6.58 -17.80 3.37
C PRO A 30 7.12 -16.36 3.27
N GLU A 31 8.32 -16.09 3.77
CA GLU A 31 8.88 -14.73 3.76
C GLU A 31 9.31 -14.34 2.35
N GLN A 32 9.93 -15.26 1.60
CA GLN A 32 10.20 -15.06 0.18
C GLN A 32 8.93 -14.88 -0.64
N GLN A 33 7.83 -15.57 -0.31
CA GLN A 33 6.53 -15.31 -0.96
C GLN A 33 6.02 -13.90 -0.67
N LYS A 34 6.17 -13.38 0.56
CA LYS A 34 5.76 -12.00 0.90
C LYS A 34 6.60 -10.98 0.12
N LEU A 35 7.92 -11.20 0.03
CA LEU A 35 8.82 -10.35 -0.76
C LEU A 35 8.48 -10.39 -2.25
N LEU A 36 8.12 -11.56 -2.79
CA LEU A 36 7.68 -11.69 -4.17
C LEU A 36 6.35 -10.97 -4.41
N LEU A 37 5.35 -11.17 -3.52
CA LEU A 37 4.07 -10.47 -3.62
C LEU A 37 4.27 -8.95 -3.61
N ARG A 38 5.05 -8.43 -2.66
CA ARG A 38 5.37 -7.01 -2.58
C ARG A 38 6.06 -6.50 -3.85
N ALA A 39 7.09 -7.20 -4.33
CA ALA A 39 7.77 -6.84 -5.57
C ALA A 39 6.80 -6.75 -6.75
N MET A 40 5.93 -7.75 -6.91
CA MET A 40 4.95 -7.80 -7.98
C MET A 40 3.93 -6.65 -7.89
N MET A 41 3.45 -6.33 -6.69
CA MET A 41 2.58 -5.17 -6.46
C MET A 41 3.29 -3.85 -6.77
N ASN A 42 4.57 -3.72 -6.44
CA ASN A 42 5.37 -2.52 -6.71
C ASN A 42 5.61 -2.31 -8.20
N LEU A 43 5.83 -3.38 -8.98
CA LEU A 43 6.07 -3.28 -10.42
C LEU A 43 4.79 -3.01 -11.22
N ARG A 44 3.63 -3.46 -10.72
CA ARG A 44 2.37 -3.40 -11.45
C ARG A 44 1.99 -1.96 -11.81
N LEU A 45 1.95 -1.63 -13.09
CA LEU A 45 1.42 -0.35 -13.58
C LEU A 45 -0.07 -0.19 -13.22
N PRO A 46 -0.58 1.06 -13.10
CA PRO A 46 -2.00 1.29 -12.88
C PRO A 46 -2.80 0.72 -14.06
N LYS A 47 -3.74 -0.17 -13.76
CA LYS A 47 -4.66 -0.78 -14.73
C LYS A 47 -5.83 -1.43 -14.01
N GLU A 48 -6.89 -1.72 -14.76
CA GLU A 48 -8.05 -2.44 -14.27
C GLU A 48 -7.66 -3.71 -13.53
N ILE A 49 -8.48 -4.07 -12.55
CA ILE A 49 -8.19 -5.14 -11.63
C ILE A 49 -9.46 -5.92 -11.38
N ASP A 50 -9.31 -7.24 -11.41
CA ASP A 50 -10.40 -8.19 -11.19
C ASP A 50 -10.99 -8.02 -9.79
N GLU A 51 -12.32 -7.99 -9.66
CA GLU A 51 -13.00 -7.81 -8.37
C GLU A 51 -12.62 -8.92 -7.39
N LYS A 52 -12.50 -10.15 -7.86
CA LYS A 52 -12.08 -11.29 -7.02
C LYS A 52 -10.65 -11.12 -6.53
N PHE A 53 -9.75 -10.57 -7.35
CA PHE A 53 -8.41 -10.21 -6.90
C PHE A 53 -8.48 -9.18 -5.76
N LEU A 54 -9.27 -8.11 -5.92
CA LEU A 54 -9.41 -7.07 -4.90
C LEU A 54 -9.94 -7.63 -3.58
N THR A 55 -11.01 -8.43 -3.60
CA THR A 55 -11.55 -9.04 -2.38
C THR A 55 -10.50 -9.88 -1.65
N ILE A 56 -9.75 -10.71 -2.38
CA ILE A 56 -8.71 -11.56 -1.78
C ILE A 56 -7.53 -10.74 -1.26
N GLN A 57 -7.14 -9.69 -1.98
CA GLN A 57 -6.09 -8.77 -1.56
C GLN A 57 -6.48 -8.05 -0.27
N ASP A 58 -7.71 -7.55 -0.19
CA ASP A 58 -8.19 -6.79 0.96
C ASP A 58 -8.26 -7.68 2.21
N GLU A 59 -8.78 -8.91 2.09
CA GLU A 59 -8.73 -9.89 3.17
C GLU A 59 -7.29 -10.23 3.60
N TYR A 60 -6.36 -10.36 2.64
CA TYR A 60 -4.96 -10.64 2.93
C TYR A 60 -4.30 -9.49 3.68
N LEU A 61 -4.39 -8.26 3.16
CA LEU A 61 -3.74 -7.09 3.72
C LEU A 61 -4.30 -6.70 5.09
N LYS A 62 -5.63 -6.71 5.26
CA LYS A 62 -6.26 -6.47 6.57
C LYS A 62 -5.79 -7.47 7.62
N ASN A 63 -5.64 -8.74 7.24
CA ASN A 63 -5.12 -9.76 8.15
C ASN A 63 -3.63 -9.55 8.48
N GLU A 64 -2.77 -9.18 7.51
CA GLU A 64 -1.37 -8.84 7.79
C GLU A 64 -1.26 -7.62 8.72
N ILE A 65 -2.06 -6.58 8.50
CA ILE A 65 -2.10 -5.37 9.34
C ILE A 65 -2.56 -5.72 10.75
N ALA A 66 -3.63 -6.49 10.89
CA ALA A 66 -4.14 -6.91 12.19
C ALA A 66 -3.11 -7.75 12.98
N GLN A 67 -2.37 -8.64 12.31
CA GLN A 67 -1.33 -9.46 12.95
C GLN A 67 -0.15 -8.63 13.48
N LYS A 68 0.13 -7.46 12.90
CA LYS A 68 1.18 -6.54 13.38
C LYS A 68 0.78 -5.78 14.65
N GLY A 69 -0.52 -5.74 14.98
CA GLY A 69 -1.07 -4.93 16.06
C GLY A 69 -1.42 -3.52 15.61
N ILE A 70 -2.71 -3.17 15.73
CA ILE A 70 -3.23 -1.84 15.43
C ILE A 70 -3.16 -0.99 16.70
N THR A 71 -2.63 0.22 16.57
CA THR A 71 -2.59 1.21 17.65
C THR A 71 -3.64 2.27 17.38
N ASP A 72 -4.58 2.50 18.30
CA ASP A 72 -5.52 3.61 18.19
C ASP A 72 -4.92 4.89 18.77
N ILE A 73 -5.05 6.02 18.06
CA ILE A 73 -4.57 7.32 18.56
C ILE A 73 -5.16 7.68 19.93
N LYS A 74 -6.36 7.18 20.26
CA LYS A 74 -7.01 7.38 21.57
C LYS A 74 -6.29 6.68 22.72
N GLU A 75 -5.45 5.69 22.42
CA GLU A 75 -4.65 4.96 23.41
C GLU A 75 -3.30 5.64 23.68
N LEU A 76 -2.94 6.65 22.89
CA LEU A 76 -1.69 7.38 23.02
C LEU A 76 -1.82 8.57 23.97
N SER A 77 -0.71 8.90 24.64
CA SER A 77 -0.59 10.08 25.48
C SER A 77 0.06 11.23 24.72
N PRO A 78 -0.49 12.45 24.76
CA PRO A 78 0.12 13.61 24.12
C PRO A 78 1.39 14.05 24.84
N ILE A 79 2.37 14.55 24.09
CA ILE A 79 3.56 15.24 24.62
C ILE A 79 3.33 16.75 24.77
N ALA A 80 2.34 17.30 24.05
CA ALA A 80 1.80 18.65 24.18
C ALA A 80 0.36 18.65 23.62
N GLU A 81 -0.39 19.72 23.83
CA GLU A 81 -1.77 19.83 23.32
C GLU A 81 -1.84 19.54 21.81
N GLY A 82 -2.57 18.48 21.43
CA GLY A 82 -2.70 18.04 20.03
C GLY A 82 -1.44 17.42 19.39
N ILE A 83 -0.35 17.23 20.14
CA ILE A 83 0.92 16.71 19.62
C ILE A 83 1.28 15.41 20.32
N TYR A 84 1.54 14.37 19.53
CA TYR A 84 1.89 13.03 19.99
C TYR A 84 3.23 12.63 19.40
N LEU A 85 4.04 11.92 20.18
CA LEU A 85 5.21 11.19 19.69
C LEU A 85 4.94 9.71 19.85
N TRP A 86 4.97 8.98 18.74
CA TRP A 86 4.70 7.55 18.71
C TRP A 86 5.77 6.82 17.91
N GLN A 87 6.29 5.74 18.49
CA GLN A 87 7.23 4.84 17.83
C GLN A 87 6.49 3.58 17.40
N GLY A 88 6.30 3.41 16.09
CA GLY A 88 5.60 2.24 15.55
C GLY A 88 5.58 2.19 14.02
N ASP A 89 4.83 1.23 13.49
CA ASP A 89 4.61 1.07 12.06
C ASP A 89 3.41 1.92 11.62
N ILE A 90 3.65 3.00 10.88
CA ILE A 90 2.59 3.94 10.44
C ILE A 90 1.42 3.24 9.72
N THR A 91 1.63 2.07 9.13
CA THR A 91 0.57 1.30 8.45
C THR A 91 -0.40 0.62 9.41
N THR A 92 -0.14 0.68 10.71
CA THR A 92 -1.00 0.12 11.77
C THR A 92 -1.58 1.18 12.70
N LEU A 93 -1.38 2.47 12.42
CA LEU A 93 -1.96 3.57 13.19
C LEU A 93 -3.42 3.81 12.77
N ASN A 94 -4.35 3.62 13.71
CA ASN A 94 -5.75 4.01 13.56
C ASN A 94 -5.94 5.48 13.96
N CYS A 95 -6.08 6.34 12.95
CA CYS A 95 -6.30 7.77 13.06
C CYS A 95 -7.06 8.28 11.83
N ASP A 96 -7.35 9.58 11.74
CA ASP A 96 -8.08 10.10 10.58
C ASP A 96 -7.26 10.05 9.28
N ALA A 97 -5.99 10.44 9.33
CA ALA A 97 -5.13 10.41 8.16
C ALA A 97 -3.66 10.21 8.51
N ILE A 98 -2.93 9.56 7.62
CA ILE A 98 -1.46 9.52 7.64
C ILE A 98 -0.91 10.34 6.47
N VAL A 99 0.33 10.83 6.61
CA VAL A 99 1.02 11.55 5.54
C VAL A 99 1.96 10.61 4.81
N ASN A 100 1.89 10.60 3.47
CA ASN A 100 2.82 9.92 2.60
C ASN A 100 3.78 10.92 1.95
N ALA A 101 5.08 10.66 2.05
CA ALA A 101 6.09 11.37 1.26
C ALA A 101 6.11 10.78 -0.17
N ALA A 102 5.30 11.37 -1.04
CA ALA A 102 5.13 10.94 -2.42
C ALA A 102 6.22 11.50 -3.34
N ASN A 103 6.30 10.94 -4.55
CA ASN A 103 7.01 11.54 -5.67
C ASN A 103 6.02 12.26 -6.60
N SER A 104 6.53 13.11 -7.51
CA SER A 104 5.71 13.93 -8.43
C SER A 104 4.75 13.11 -9.30
N GLY A 105 5.08 11.85 -9.58
CA GLY A 105 4.21 10.92 -10.32
C GLY A 105 3.00 10.40 -9.53
N MET A 106 3.00 10.53 -8.19
CA MET A 106 1.88 10.19 -7.28
C MET A 106 1.36 8.75 -7.28
N THR A 107 1.86 7.87 -8.15
CA THR A 107 1.43 6.47 -8.27
C THR A 107 2.21 5.51 -7.38
N GLY A 108 2.95 6.03 -6.40
CA GLY A 108 3.74 5.25 -5.45
C GLY A 108 5.11 4.85 -5.99
N CYS A 109 5.79 3.95 -5.27
CA CYS A 109 7.13 3.49 -5.61
C CYS A 109 7.10 2.26 -6.54
N TYR A 110 7.84 2.31 -7.64
CA TYR A 110 7.99 1.19 -8.59
C TYR A 110 9.22 0.31 -8.36
N VAL A 111 10.11 0.70 -7.43
CA VAL A 111 11.31 -0.07 -7.12
C VAL A 111 10.91 -1.27 -6.24
N PRO A 112 11.12 -2.52 -6.68
CA PRO A 112 10.71 -3.70 -5.93
C PRO A 112 11.33 -3.73 -4.53
N ASN A 113 10.50 -3.96 -3.51
CA ASN A 113 10.92 -4.10 -2.11
C ASN A 113 11.70 -2.89 -1.56
N HIS A 114 11.57 -1.72 -2.18
CA HIS A 114 12.27 -0.52 -1.76
C HIS A 114 11.83 -0.10 -0.36
N ARG A 115 12.80 0.26 0.50
CA ARG A 115 12.58 0.63 1.90
C ARG A 115 12.25 2.13 2.04
N CYS A 116 11.37 2.65 1.21
CA CYS A 116 10.82 4.00 1.36
C CYS A 116 9.40 3.97 1.93
N ILE A 117 8.97 5.10 2.52
CA ILE A 117 7.65 5.22 3.15
C ILE A 117 6.51 5.07 2.14
N ASP A 118 6.70 5.60 0.93
CA ASP A 118 5.76 5.51 -0.19
C ASP A 118 5.49 4.06 -0.60
N ASN A 119 6.55 3.24 -0.69
CA ASN A 119 6.41 1.81 -0.95
C ASN A 119 5.67 1.10 0.18
N CYS A 120 5.97 1.43 1.45
CA CYS A 120 5.31 0.84 2.61
C CYS A 120 3.80 1.13 2.60
N ILE A 121 3.42 2.40 2.48
CA ILE A 121 2.02 2.86 2.47
C ILE A 121 1.27 2.24 1.29
N HIS A 122 1.79 2.31 0.06
CA HIS A 122 1.12 1.73 -1.11
C HIS A 122 0.99 0.21 -1.02
N THR A 123 1.99 -0.49 -0.46
CA THR A 123 1.92 -1.96 -0.30
C THR A 123 0.79 -2.36 0.64
N PHE A 124 0.65 -1.71 1.80
CA PHE A 124 -0.35 -2.07 2.81
C PHE A 124 -1.72 -1.47 2.55
N SER A 125 -1.82 -0.34 1.84
CA SER A 125 -3.08 0.21 1.37
C SER A 125 -3.70 -0.66 0.26
N GLY A 126 -2.87 -1.23 -0.62
CA GLY A 126 -3.28 -2.11 -1.71
C GLY A 126 -3.25 -1.45 -3.09
N ILE A 127 -3.40 -2.25 -4.15
CA ILE A 127 -3.27 -1.78 -5.55
C ILE A 127 -4.31 -0.71 -5.90
N GLN A 128 -5.45 -0.67 -5.21
CA GLN A 128 -6.48 0.37 -5.41
C GLN A 128 -5.91 1.78 -5.22
N LEU A 129 -4.99 2.00 -4.29
CA LEU A 129 -4.40 3.31 -4.05
C LEU A 129 -3.66 3.82 -5.28
N ARG A 130 -2.83 2.96 -5.90
CA ARG A 130 -2.12 3.30 -7.14
C ARG A 130 -3.08 3.62 -8.28
N ASN A 131 -4.13 2.80 -8.44
CA ASN A 131 -5.14 3.03 -9.47
C ASN A 131 -5.93 4.32 -9.24
N PHE A 132 -6.24 4.65 -7.98
CA PHE A 132 -6.92 5.88 -7.60
C PHE A 132 -6.04 7.11 -7.89
N CYS A 133 -4.77 7.08 -7.46
CA CYS A 133 -3.81 8.14 -7.74
C CYS A 133 -3.62 8.34 -9.25
N ALA A 134 -3.52 7.27 -10.04
CA ALA A 134 -3.38 7.38 -11.49
C ALA A 134 -4.55 8.12 -12.15
N LYS A 135 -5.79 7.80 -11.76
CA LYS A 135 -6.99 8.53 -12.23
C LYS A 135 -6.99 9.99 -11.79
N LEU A 136 -6.52 10.26 -10.57
CA LEU A 136 -6.41 11.62 -10.03
C LEU A 136 -5.40 12.45 -10.84
N MET A 137 -4.25 11.85 -11.19
CA MET A 137 -3.20 12.49 -11.99
C MET A 137 -3.60 12.66 -13.45
N GLU A 138 -4.30 11.68 -14.03
CA GLU A 138 -4.87 11.80 -15.38
C GLU A 138 -5.84 12.98 -15.47
N LYS A 139 -6.73 13.11 -14.47
CA LYS A 139 -7.66 14.24 -14.38
C LYS A 139 -6.93 15.59 -14.18
N GLN A 140 -5.82 15.59 -13.45
CA GLN A 140 -4.99 16.78 -13.24
C GLN A 140 -4.25 17.20 -14.52
N GLY A 141 -3.71 16.23 -15.27
CA GLY A 141 -3.01 16.45 -16.54
C GLY A 141 -1.55 16.91 -16.42
N TYR A 142 -1.00 17.02 -15.21
CA TYR A 142 0.40 17.36 -14.95
C TYR A 142 0.90 16.73 -13.64
N GLU A 143 2.22 16.59 -13.49
CA GLU A 143 2.86 16.02 -12.29
C GLU A 143 2.60 16.86 -11.03
N GLU A 144 2.61 16.22 -9.87
CA GLU A 144 2.33 16.92 -8.61
C GLU A 144 3.49 17.84 -8.21
N PRO A 145 3.23 19.15 -8.01
CA PRO A 145 4.27 20.08 -7.59
C PRO A 145 4.74 19.84 -6.14
N THR A 146 6.02 20.09 -5.87
CA THR A 146 6.56 20.17 -4.50
C THR A 146 5.77 21.15 -3.62
N GLY A 147 5.56 20.77 -2.36
CA GLY A 147 4.89 21.61 -1.36
C GLY A 147 3.36 21.62 -1.47
N THR A 148 2.78 20.75 -2.29
CA THR A 148 1.32 20.57 -2.42
C THR A 148 0.88 19.22 -1.85
N ALA A 149 -0.44 19.08 -1.59
CA ALA A 149 -0.98 17.86 -1.02
C ALA A 149 -2.25 17.37 -1.75
N LYS A 150 -2.40 16.05 -1.85
CA LYS A 150 -3.65 15.38 -2.27
C LYS A 150 -4.15 14.41 -1.23
N ILE A 151 -5.46 14.27 -1.15
CA ILE A 151 -6.13 13.32 -0.26
C ILE A 151 -6.69 12.13 -1.05
N THR A 152 -6.52 10.93 -0.52
CA THR A 152 -7.10 9.69 -1.04
C THR A 152 -7.72 8.87 0.10
N PRO A 153 -8.67 7.96 -0.17
CA PRO A 153 -9.04 6.92 0.78
C PRO A 153 -7.83 6.03 1.10
N ALA A 154 -7.72 5.55 2.34
CA ALA A 154 -6.60 4.70 2.74
C ALA A 154 -6.76 3.20 2.42
N PHE A 155 -7.94 2.81 1.93
CA PHE A 155 -8.32 1.44 1.53
C PHE A 155 -8.18 0.41 2.67
N ASN A 156 -7.07 -0.32 2.73
CA ASN A 156 -6.87 -1.39 3.71
C ASN A 156 -6.17 -0.94 4.99
N LEU A 157 -5.62 0.27 5.03
CA LEU A 157 -5.00 0.82 6.25
C LEU A 157 -6.05 1.11 7.33
N PRO A 158 -5.68 1.11 8.63
CA PRO A 158 -6.60 1.46 9.70
C PRO A 158 -7.04 2.92 9.69
N CYS A 159 -6.25 3.82 9.12
CA CYS A 159 -6.64 5.23 8.98
C CYS A 159 -7.71 5.43 7.90
N ASN A 160 -8.42 6.55 7.94
CA ASN A 160 -9.48 6.84 6.95
C ASN A 160 -8.89 7.33 5.62
N TYR A 161 -7.84 8.17 5.67
CA TYR A 161 -7.27 8.85 4.51
C TYR A 161 -5.74 8.83 4.47
N ILE A 162 -5.19 9.07 3.28
CA ILE A 162 -3.77 9.33 3.08
C ILE A 162 -3.62 10.73 2.48
N LEU A 163 -2.79 11.55 3.10
CA LEU A 163 -2.36 12.86 2.60
C LEU A 163 -1.01 12.69 1.91
N HIS A 164 -1.01 12.74 0.59
CA HIS A 164 0.18 12.61 -0.24
C HIS A 164 0.78 13.99 -0.45
N THR A 165 2.03 14.19 -0.05
CA THR A 165 2.78 15.43 -0.29
C THR A 165 4.09 15.13 -1.00
N VAL A 166 4.46 16.00 -1.95
CA VAL A 166 5.78 15.96 -2.59
C VAL A 166 6.69 16.93 -1.83
N GLY A 167 7.81 16.40 -1.35
CA GLY A 167 8.82 17.17 -0.60
C GLY A 167 9.55 18.21 -1.44
#